data_AF-A0A0L8G577-F1
#
_entry.id   AF-A0A0L8G577-F1
#
_cell.length_a   1.000
_cell.length_b   1.000
_cell.length_c   1.000
_cell.angle_alpha   90.00
_cell.angle_beta   90.00
_cell.angle_gamma   90.00
#
_symmetry.space_group_name_H-M   'P 1'
#
loop_
_entity.id
_entity.type
_entity.pdbx_description
1 polymer ?
#
loop_
_entity_poly.entity_id
_entity_poly.type
_entity_poly.pdbx_seq_one_letter_code
_entity_poly.pdbx_strand_id
1 'polypeptide(L)' 'MYSGMYAAGKGKIVCIAKEKIVCTAEEEIVCIAKGKIVCTAKGKIVCIAKGKNVCTAKGKIVCIAE' A
#
# COMPACT_ATOMS: atom_id res chain seq x y z
N MET A 1 3.90 -15.20 10.51
CA MET A 1 4.10 -13.73 10.40
C MET A 1 4.64 -13.44 9.02
N TYR A 2 3.85 -12.84 8.14
CA TYR A 2 4.23 -12.63 6.74
C TYR A 2 5.35 -11.58 6.66
N SER A 3 6.55 -12.00 6.23
CA SER A 3 7.69 -11.10 6.07
C SER A 3 7.38 -10.06 4.98
N GLY A 4 6.75 -10.46 3.87
CA GLY A 4 6.16 -9.55 2.88
C GLY A 4 4.79 -9.99 2.37
N MET A 5 4.08 -9.06 1.70
CA MET A 5 2.77 -9.28 1.08
C MET A 5 2.71 -8.67 -0.31
N TYR A 6 2.01 -9.37 -1.21
CA TYR A 6 1.72 -8.95 -2.57
C TYR A 6 0.23 -9.14 -2.83
N ALA A 7 -0.46 -8.10 -3.32
CA ALA A 7 -1.88 -8.19 -3.65
C ALA A 7 -2.23 -7.38 -4.90
N ALA A 8 -3.09 -7.93 -5.75
CA ALA A 8 -3.61 -7.24 -6.92
C ALA A 8 -5.09 -7.56 -7.13
N GLY A 9 -5.88 -6.57 -7.54
CA GLY A 9 -7.34 -6.73 -7.69
C GLY A 9 -8.02 -5.49 -8.27
N LYS A 10 -9.30 -5.61 -8.62
CA LYS A 10 -10.08 -4.47 -9.13
C LYS A 10 -10.65 -3.61 -7.99
N GLY A 11 -11.12 -4.25 -6.92
CA GLY A 11 -11.75 -3.57 -5.79
C GLY A 11 -10.76 -3.08 -4.73
N LYS A 12 -11.25 -3.00 -3.50
CA LYS A 12 -10.47 -2.59 -2.34
C LYS A 12 -9.46 -3.67 -1.91
N ILE A 13 -8.23 -3.24 -1.66
CA ILE A 13 -7.15 -4.07 -1.11
C ILE A 13 -6.72 -3.53 0.24
N VAL A 14 -6.60 -4.43 1.23
CA VAL A 14 -6.06 -4.13 2.56
C VAL A 14 -4.90 -5.06 2.86
N CYS A 15 -3.69 -4.49 3.06
CA CYS A 15 -2.45 -5.24 3.25
C CYS A 15 -1.78 -4.85 4.58
N ILE A 16 -1.27 -5.81 5.38
CA ILE A 16 -0.51 -5.55 6.61
C ILE A 16 0.69 -6.49 6.71
N ALA A 17 1.92 -5.97 6.64
CA ALA A 17 3.14 -6.79 6.68
C ALA A 17 4.24 -6.18 7.56
N LYS A 18 5.21 -6.99 8.01
CA LYS A 18 6.36 -6.43 8.74
C LYS A 18 7.36 -5.75 7.80
N GLU A 19 7.81 -6.41 6.75
CA GLU A 19 8.96 -5.91 5.96
C GLU A 19 8.53 -5.20 4.68
N LYS A 20 7.73 -5.84 3.83
CA LYS A 20 7.39 -5.26 2.51
C LYS A 20 5.95 -5.50 2.11
N ILE A 21 5.31 -4.46 1.57
CA ILE A 21 4.02 -4.54 0.90
C ILE A 21 4.16 -4.06 -0.54
N VAL A 22 3.60 -4.81 -1.48
CA VAL A 22 3.38 -4.36 -2.86
C VAL A 22 1.93 -4.61 -3.23
N CYS A 23 1.12 -3.56 -3.39
CA CYS A 23 -0.30 -3.71 -3.69
C CYS A 23 -0.71 -2.88 -4.94
N THR A 24 -1.55 -3.45 -5.81
CA THR A 24 -2.07 -2.77 -7.01
C THR A 24 -3.58 -2.91 -7.10
N ALA A 25 -4.33 -1.82 -7.22
CA ALA A 25 -5.80 -1.84 -7.29
C ALA A 25 -6.37 -0.90 -8.35
N GLU A 26 -7.57 -1.18 -8.87
CA GLU A 26 -8.28 -0.14 -9.63
C GLU A 26 -8.94 0.87 -8.68
N GLU A 27 -9.58 0.42 -7.60
CA GLU A 27 -10.35 1.29 -6.71
C GLU A 27 -9.54 1.85 -5.53
N GLU A 28 -9.25 1.04 -4.51
CA GLU A 28 -8.70 1.54 -3.23
C GLU A 28 -7.62 0.61 -2.68
N ILE A 29 -6.56 1.21 -2.14
CA ILE A 29 -5.51 0.51 -1.39
C ILE A 29 -5.37 1.12 0.00
N VAL A 30 -5.37 0.25 1.02
CA VAL A 30 -4.97 0.60 2.40
C VAL A 30 -3.85 -0.34 2.84
N CYS A 31 -2.69 0.21 3.18
CA CYS A 31 -1.50 -0.59 3.54
C CYS A 31 -0.83 -0.09 4.81
N ILE A 32 -0.40 -1.04 5.66
CA ILE A 32 0.37 -0.73 6.89
C ILE A 32 1.59 -1.64 6.97
N ALA A 33 2.79 -1.07 7.08
CA ALA A 33 4.01 -1.84 7.23
C ALA A 33 5.02 -1.22 8.20
N LYS A 34 5.89 -2.05 8.80
CA LYS A 34 7.07 -1.51 9.50
C LYS A 34 8.18 -1.13 8.51
N GLY A 35 8.32 -1.86 7.40
CA GLY A 35 9.32 -1.59 6.38
C GLY A 35 8.78 -0.77 5.20
N LYS A 36 8.85 -1.33 3.99
CA LYS A 36 8.57 -0.63 2.73
C LYS A 36 7.16 -0.93 2.22
N ILE A 37 6.46 0.10 1.78
CA ILE A 37 5.20 -0.02 1.03
C ILE A 37 5.40 0.51 -0.38
N VAL A 38 4.93 -0.24 -1.37
CA VAL A 38 4.83 0.17 -2.77
C VAL A 38 3.40 -0.06 -3.25
N CYS A 39 2.69 1.00 -3.61
CA CYS A 39 1.28 0.89 -3.98
C CYS A 39 0.96 1.67 -5.25
N THR A 40 0.16 1.06 -6.12
CA THR A 40 -0.34 1.70 -7.35
C THR A 40 -1.85 1.55 -7.45
N ALA A 41 -2.60 2.64 -7.60
CA ALA A 41 -4.05 2.58 -7.76
C ALA A 41 -4.61 3.56 -8.79
N LYS A 42 -5.73 3.24 -9.45
CA LYS A 42 -6.44 4.28 -10.21
C LYS A 42 -7.22 5.20 -9.26
N GLY A 43 -7.85 4.67 -8.22
CA GLY A 43 -8.57 5.46 -7.21
C GLY A 43 -7.68 5.94 -6.06
N LYS A 44 -7.96 5.48 -4.84
CA LYS A 44 -7.37 6.02 -3.60
C LYS A 44 -6.26 5.13 -3.03
N ILE A 45 -5.23 5.74 -2.49
CA ILE A 45 -4.17 5.07 -1.72
C ILE A 45 -4.05 5.70 -0.34
N VAL A 46 -4.07 4.85 0.69
CA VAL A 46 -3.70 5.20 2.06
C VAL A 46 -2.59 4.25 2.54
N CYS A 47 -1.43 4.78 2.88
CA CYS A 47 -0.29 3.97 3.33
C CYS A 47 0.34 4.54 4.60
N ILE A 48 0.63 3.66 5.56
CA ILE A 48 1.34 4.01 6.80
C ILE A 48 2.55 3.09 6.93
N ALA A 49 3.74 3.68 6.91
CA ALA A 49 4.99 2.94 7.06
C ALA A 49 5.87 3.54 8.15
N LYS A 50 6.59 2.72 8.93
CA LYS A 50 7.77 3.17 9.71
C LYS A 50 9.05 3.23 8.87
N GLY A 51 8.90 3.07 7.56
CA GLY A 51 9.99 3.03 6.61
C GLY A 51 9.60 3.86 5.42
N LYS A 52 9.68 3.28 4.22
CA LYS A 52 9.49 4.02 2.97
C LYS A 52 8.13 3.73 2.35
N ASN A 53 7.43 4.78 1.94
CA ASN A 53 6.27 4.69 1.07
C ASN A 53 6.65 5.09 -0.37
N VAL A 54 6.20 4.30 -1.34
CA VAL A 54 6.22 4.65 -2.77
C VAL A 54 4.81 4.45 -3.30
N CYS A 55 4.07 5.55 -3.45
CA CYS A 55 2.64 5.54 -3.77
C CYS A 55 2.40 6.25 -5.11
N THR A 56 1.69 5.61 -6.04
CA THR A 56 1.28 6.22 -7.31
C THR A 56 -0.21 6.06 -7.52
N ALA A 57 -0.96 7.14 -7.66
CA ALA A 57 -2.38 7.09 -7.98
C ALA A 57 -2.82 8.16 -8.97
N LYS A 58 -3.87 7.86 -9.75
CA LYS A 58 -4.61 8.90 -10.50
C LYS A 58 -5.53 9.70 -9.57
N GLY A 59 -6.06 9.06 -8.53
CA GLY A 59 -6.87 9.70 -7.51
C GLY A 59 -6.04 10.23 -6.34
N LYS A 60 -6.57 10.08 -5.12
CA LYS A 60 -5.95 10.64 -3.90
C LYS A 60 -4.87 9.72 -3.34
N ILE A 61 -3.79 10.32 -2.85
CA ILE A 61 -2.71 9.64 -2.14
C ILE A 61 -2.57 10.26 -0.75
N VAL A 62 -2.59 9.42 0.28
CA VAL A 62 -2.24 9.78 1.65
C VAL A 62 -1.19 8.79 2.13
N CYS A 63 0.06 9.23 2.26
CA CYS A 63 1.15 8.36 2.70
C CYS A 63 1.85 8.99 3.92
N ILE A 64 1.91 8.26 5.03
CA ILE A 64 2.57 8.66 6.29
C ILE A 64 3.80 7.76 6.46
N ALA A 65 4.97 8.37 6.57
CA ALA A 65 6.23 7.69 6.85
C ALA A 65 6.83 8.27 8.15
N GLU A 66 7.13 7.40 9.11
CA GLU A 66 7.95 7.70 10.29
C GLU A 66 9.39 7.24 10.10
#